data_AF-A0A183U858-F1
#
_entry.id   AF-A0A183U858-F1
#
_cell.length_a   1.000
_cell.length_b   1.000
_cell.length_c   1.000
_cell.angle_alpha   90.00
_cell.angle_beta   90.00
_cell.angle_gamma   90.00
#
_symmetry.space_group_name_H-M   'P 1'
#
loop_
_entity.id
_entity.type
_entity.pdbx_description
1 polymer ?
#
loop_
_entity_poly.entity_id
_entity_poly.type
_entity_poly.pdbx_seq_one_letter_code
_entity_poly.pdbx_strand_id
1 'polypeptide(L)'
;MRTTNKRVLANYLQWRTVQGYSPFLPPTMREPFYKFKANQTGMFNSPIPERWEDCVFLSLAMMDMPVGKLYVENYFDKERAMQKVITILNIS
;
A
#
# COMPACT_ATOMS: atom_id res chain seq x y z
N MET A 1 24.07 19.43 -5.98
CA MET A 1 23.28 19.12 -7.21
C MET A 1 23.97 19.48 -8.54
N ARG A 2 25.26 19.92 -8.56
CA ARG A 2 25.96 20.31 -9.81
C ARG A 2 27.02 19.31 -10.31
N THR A 3 27.25 18.20 -9.60
CA THR A 3 28.36 17.27 -9.86
C THR A 3 27.95 15.95 -10.54
N THR A 4 26.65 15.64 -10.58
CA THR A 4 26.16 14.37 -11.14
C THR A 4 25.84 14.52 -12.63
N ASN A 5 26.32 13.59 -13.45
CA ASN A 5 26.02 13.56 -14.89
C ASN A 5 24.50 13.52 -15.12
N LYS A 6 24.00 14.37 -16.04
CA LYS A 6 22.57 14.46 -16.39
C LYS A 6 21.96 13.11 -16.77
N ARG A 7 22.73 12.23 -17.42
CA ARG A 7 22.28 10.88 -17.80
C ARG A 7 22.04 9.99 -16.58
N VAL A 8 22.86 10.11 -15.55
CA VAL A 8 22.68 9.38 -14.29
C VAL A 8 21.39 9.83 -13.59
N LEU A 9 21.14 11.14 -13.56
CA LEU A 9 19.89 11.69 -13.02
C LEU A 9 18.66 11.23 -13.82
N ALA A 10 18.74 11.26 -15.15
CA ALA A 10 17.66 10.81 -16.03
C ALA A 10 17.34 9.32 -15.82
N ASN A 11 18.35 8.45 -15.82
CA ASN A 11 18.17 7.02 -15.56
C ASN A 11 17.52 6.77 -14.20
N TYR A 12 17.94 7.50 -13.16
CA TYR A 12 17.35 7.38 -11.83
C TYR A 12 15.87 7.79 -11.81
N LEU A 13 15.54 8.96 -12.38
CA LEU A 13 14.15 9.42 -12.46
C LEU A 13 13.28 8.41 -13.20
N GLN A 14 13.77 7.89 -14.33
CA GLN A 14 13.07 6.91 -15.14
C GLN A 14 12.83 5.60 -14.36
N TRP A 15 13.83 5.14 -13.61
CA TRP A 15 13.68 3.98 -12.72
C TRP A 15 12.64 4.22 -11.62
N ARG A 16 12.63 5.41 -10.99
CA ARG A 16 11.64 5.77 -9.96
C ARG A 16 10.22 5.79 -10.52
N THR A 17 10.04 6.25 -11.75
CA THR A 17 8.76 6.17 -12.45
C THR A 17 8.34 4.72 -12.69
N VAL A 18 9.23 3.89 -13.26
CA VAL A 18 8.94 2.46 -13.48
C VAL A 18 8.54 1.79 -12.18
N GLN A 19 9.31 1.97 -11.12
CA GLN A 19 9.01 1.43 -9.79
C GLN A 19 7.62 1.85 -9.27
N GLY A 20 7.23 3.11 -9.47
CA GLY A 20 5.93 3.61 -9.01
C GLY A 20 4.73 2.98 -9.75
N TYR A 21 4.91 2.64 -11.03
CA TYR A 21 3.82 2.09 -11.85
C TYR A 21 3.84 0.56 -12.01
N SER A 22 4.94 -0.10 -11.67
CA SER A 22 5.09 -1.57 -11.74
C SER A 22 3.92 -2.38 -11.13
N PRO A 23 3.30 -1.99 -9.99
CA PRO A 23 2.16 -2.72 -9.44
C PRO A 23 0.93 -2.78 -10.37
N PHE A 24 0.76 -1.77 -11.22
CA PHE A 24 -0.40 -1.65 -12.11
C PHE A 24 -0.24 -2.44 -13.41
N LEU A 25 0.99 -2.84 -13.74
CA LEU A 25 1.33 -3.55 -14.98
C LEU A 25 1.00 -5.06 -14.92
N PRO A 26 1.05 -5.76 -16.07
CA PRO A 26 0.85 -7.22 -16.12
C PRO A 26 1.86 -8.01 -15.26
N PRO A 27 1.56 -9.29 -14.96
CA PRO A 27 2.36 -10.12 -14.04
C PRO A 27 3.87 -10.15 -14.34
N THR A 28 4.23 -10.12 -15.63
CA THR A 28 5.63 -10.14 -16.11
C THR A 28 6.48 -9.00 -15.56
N MET A 29 5.90 -7.82 -15.35
CA MET A 29 6.57 -6.63 -14.81
C MET A 29 6.36 -6.48 -13.31
N ARG A 30 5.31 -7.11 -12.78
CA ARG A 30 4.89 -7.04 -11.38
C ARG A 30 5.73 -7.95 -10.48
N GLU A 31 6.06 -9.16 -10.93
CA GLU A 31 6.84 -10.11 -10.14
C GLU A 31 8.24 -9.61 -9.77
N PRO A 32 9.04 -9.03 -10.70
CA PRO A 32 10.34 -8.45 -10.33
C PRO A 32 10.22 -7.32 -9.30
N PHE A 33 9.16 -6.52 -9.38
CA PHE A 33 8.88 -5.46 -8.41
C PHE A 33 8.64 -6.03 -7.00
N TYR A 34 7.83 -7.08 -6.87
CA TYR A 34 7.58 -7.70 -5.56
C TYR A 34 8.82 -8.37 -4.99
N LYS A 35 9.65 -9.02 -5.81
CA LYS A 35 10.96 -9.55 -5.38
C LYS A 35 11.88 -8.44 -4.87
N PHE A 36 11.95 -7.33 -5.59
CA PHE A 36 12.72 -6.17 -5.16
C PHE A 36 12.18 -5.59 -3.84
N LYS A 37 10.86 -5.46 -3.70
CA LYS A 37 10.20 -4.95 -2.49
C LYS A 37 10.45 -5.84 -1.28
N ALA A 38 10.35 -7.17 -1.44
CA ALA A 38 10.61 -8.13 -0.38
C ALA A 38 12.04 -8.03 0.17
N ASN A 39 13.03 -7.83 -0.72
CA ASN A 39 14.42 -7.62 -0.31
C ASN A 39 14.62 -6.31 0.45
N GLN A 40 13.85 -5.26 0.14
CA GLN A 40 13.93 -3.98 0.84
C GLN A 40 13.29 -4.02 2.24
N THR A 41 12.18 -4.76 2.40
CA THR A 41 11.43 -4.81 3.66
C THR A 41 11.88 -5.96 4.57
N GLY A 42 12.70 -6.89 4.07
CA GLY A 42 13.06 -8.13 4.76
C GLY A 42 11.93 -9.17 4.79
N MET A 43 10.84 -8.96 4.03
CA MET A 43 9.66 -9.82 4.00
C MET A 43 9.76 -10.89 2.90
N PHE A 44 10.82 -11.70 2.93
CA PHE A 44 11.13 -12.67 1.87
C PHE A 44 10.07 -13.76 1.70
N ASN A 45 9.34 -14.08 2.77
CA ASN A 45 8.32 -15.14 2.78
C ASN A 45 6.91 -14.61 2.51
N SER A 46 6.74 -13.31 2.24
CA SER A 46 5.41 -12.81 1.89
C SER A 46 5.02 -13.32 0.50
N PRO A 47 3.85 -13.96 0.36
CA PRO A 47 3.35 -14.32 -0.96
C PRO A 47 3.19 -13.04 -1.79
N ILE A 48 3.38 -13.18 -3.10
CA ILE A 48 3.03 -12.11 -4.02
C ILE A 48 1.51 -11.93 -3.92
N PRO A 49 1.01 -10.72 -3.59
CA PRO A 49 -0.41 -10.51 -3.40
C PRO A 49 -1.20 -10.90 -4.65
N GLU A 50 -2.40 -11.40 -4.44
CA GLU A 50 -3.33 -11.63 -5.55
C GLU A 50 -3.84 -10.31 -6.12
N ARG A 51 -4.37 -10.32 -7.34
CA ARG A 51 -4.76 -9.07 -8.01
C ARG A 51 -5.86 -8.32 -7.26
N TRP A 52 -6.78 -9.03 -6.61
CA TRP A 52 -7.84 -8.41 -5.83
C TRP A 52 -7.29 -7.70 -4.59
N GLU A 53 -6.24 -8.22 -3.95
CA GLU A 53 -5.58 -7.59 -2.81
C GLU A 53 -4.94 -6.26 -3.22
N ASP A 54 -4.26 -6.24 -4.37
CA ASP A 54 -3.70 -5.02 -4.97
C ASP A 54 -4.81 -3.99 -5.24
N CYS A 55 -5.97 -4.42 -5.74
CA CYS A 55 -7.12 -3.55 -6.01
C CYS A 55 -7.76 -2.99 -4.73
N VAL A 56 -7.90 -3.81 -3.68
CA VAL A 56 -8.40 -3.37 -2.37
C VAL A 56 -7.44 -2.35 -1.78
N PHE A 57 -6.14 -2.63 -1.80
CA PHE A 57 -5.12 -1.71 -1.31
C PHE A 57 -5.15 -0.37 -2.05
N LEU A 58 -5.26 -0.38 -3.38
CA LEU A 58 -5.36 0.84 -4.17
C LEU A 58 -6.63 1.64 -3.83
N SER A 59 -7.76 0.95 -3.67
CA SER A 59 -9.04 1.58 -3.33
C SER A 59 -8.98 2.24 -1.95
N LEU A 60 -8.34 1.59 -0.97
CA LEU A 60 -8.09 2.17 0.36
C LEU A 60 -7.12 3.35 0.29
N ALA A 61 -6.10 3.30 -0.57
CA ALA A 61 -5.11 4.37 -0.69
C ALA A 61 -5.66 5.63 -1.39
N MET A 62 -6.60 5.47 -2.34
CA MET A 62 -7.15 6.58 -3.13
C MET A 62 -8.52 7.07 -2.64
N MET A 63 -9.31 6.20 -2.02
CA MET A 63 -10.71 6.44 -1.62
C MET A 63 -10.96 5.94 -0.19
N ASP A 64 -10.05 6.28 0.71
CA ASP A 64 -10.08 5.87 2.12
C ASP A 64 -11.42 6.17 2.80
N MET A 65 -11.93 7.40 2.67
CA MET A 65 -13.17 7.84 3.30
C MET A 65 -14.42 7.14 2.74
N PRO A 66 -14.65 7.09 1.41
CA PRO A 66 -15.77 6.34 0.84
C PRO A 66 -15.75 4.85 1.21
N VAL A 67 -14.60 4.19 1.12
CA VAL A 67 -14.46 2.77 1.46
C VAL A 67 -14.67 2.55 2.96
N GLY A 68 -14.15 3.44 3.81
CA GLY A 68 -14.37 3.43 5.25
C GLY A 68 -15.84 3.61 5.62
N LYS A 69 -16.55 4.53 4.96
CA LYS A 69 -18.00 4.70 5.14
C LYS A 69 -18.76 3.42 4.81
N LEU A 70 -18.49 2.81 3.66
CA LEU A 70 -19.10 1.54 3.26
C LEU A 70 -18.82 0.44 4.29
N TYR A 71 -17.60 0.37 4.82
CA TYR A 71 -17.27 -0.59 5.86
C TYR A 71 -18.08 -0.34 7.13
N VAL A 72 -18.19 0.91 7.58
CA VAL A 72 -18.94 1.27 8.79
C VAL A 72 -20.43 0.92 8.66
N GLU A 73 -21.04 1.26 7.52
CA GLU A 73 -22.47 1.03 7.28
C GLU A 73 -22.84 -0.46 7.25
N ASN A 74 -21.92 -1.33 6.82
CA ASN A 74 -22.23 -2.75 6.61
C ASN A 74 -21.69 -3.67 7.71
N TYR A 75 -20.60 -3.29 8.40
CA TYR A 75 -19.84 -4.23 9.25
C TYR A 75 -19.44 -3.67 10.62
N PHE A 76 -19.62 -2.37 10.89
CA PHE A 76 -19.18 -1.77 12.15
C PHE A 76 -20.30 -1.69 13.18
N ASP A 77 -20.13 -2.39 14.30
CA ASP A 77 -20.99 -2.28 15.47
C ASP A 77 -20.56 -1.09 16.34
N LYS A 78 -21.29 0.01 16.17
CA LYS A 78 -21.03 1.27 16.87
C LYS A 78 -21.13 1.12 18.39
N GLU A 79 -22.16 0.44 18.90
CA GLU A 79 -22.42 0.37 20.34
C GLU A 79 -21.33 -0.41 21.04
N ARG A 80 -20.95 -1.56 20.49
CA ARG A 80 -19.85 -2.37 21.00
C ARG A 80 -18.51 -1.64 20.95
N ALA A 81 -18.25 -0.89 19.88
CA ALA A 81 -17.02 -0.11 19.74
C ALA A 81 -16.95 1.02 20.78
N MET A 82 -18.05 1.78 20.97
CA MET A 82 -18.10 2.89 21.92
C MET A 82 -17.94 2.42 23.37
N GLN A 83 -18.58 1.30 23.75
CA GLN A 83 -18.42 0.72 25.08
C GLN A 83 -16.97 0.35 25.38
N LYS A 84 -16.26 -0.25 24.42
CA LYS A 84 -14.84 -0.58 24.57
C LYS A 84 -13.97 0.65 24.74
N VAL A 85 -14.21 1.71 23.95
CA VAL A 85 -13.44 2.96 24.05
C VAL A 85 -13.62 3.61 25.42
N ILE A 86 -14.86 3.70 25.92
CA ILE A 86 -15.14 4.24 27.26
C ILE A 86 -14.47 3.39 28.35
N THR A 87 -14.52 2.07 28.23
CA THR A 87 -13.87 1.17 29.20
C THR A 87 -12.36 1.41 29.26
N ILE A 88 -11.69 1.56 28.11
CA ILE A 88 -10.25 1.85 28.06
C ILE A 88 -9.94 3.21 28.70
N LEU A 89 -10.75 4.23 28.41
CA LEU A 89 -10.55 5.58 28.96
C LEU A 89 -10.76 5.65 30.47
N ASN A 90 -11.63 4.81 31.04
CA ASN A 90 -11.88 4.77 32.49
C ASN A 90 -10.84 3.93 33.26
N ILE A 91 -10.02 3.13 32.57
CA ILE A 91 -8.93 2.35 33.15
C ILE A 91 -7.59 3.12 33.08
N SER A 92 -7.55 4.21 32.30
CA SER A 92 -6.38 5.11 32.15
C SER A 92 -6.44 6.27 33.14
#